data_AF-A0A2D2H0E6-F1
#
_entry.id   AF-A0A2D2H0E6-F1
#
_cell.length_a   1.000
_cell.length_b   1.000
_cell.length_c   1.000
_cell.angle_alpha   90.00
_cell.angle_beta   90.00
_cell.angle_gamma   90.00
#
_symmetry.space_group_name_H-M   'P 1'
#
loop_
_entity.id
_entity.type
_entity.pdbx_description
1 polymer ?
#
loop_
_entity_poly.entity_id
_entity_poly.type
_entity_poly.pdbx_seq_one_letter_code
_entity_poly.pdbx_strand_id
1 'polypeptide(L)' 'MTNYPLTQLPRAVRRATGHDISYRRFWNAAVDGRIPAEQGRNGRWTWDSDQLPAILEAMGLASAKPSAAVMAA' A
#
# COMPACT_ATOMS: atom_id res chain seq x y z
N MET A 1 15.55 0.41 2.16
CA MET A 1 15.45 0.76 0.74
C MET A 1 15.72 -0.43 -0.17
N THR A 2 14.75 -1.34 -0.23
CA THR A 2 14.72 -2.39 -1.27
C THR A 2 13.53 -2.07 -2.17
N ASN A 3 13.81 -1.64 -3.40
CA ASN A 3 12.76 -1.27 -4.34
C ASN A 3 12.20 -2.52 -5.04
N TYR A 4 10.90 -2.74 -4.86
CA TYR A 4 10.16 -3.83 -5.50
C TYR A 4 9.33 -3.28 -6.67
N PRO A 5 9.10 -4.08 -7.72
CA PRO A 5 8.12 -3.73 -8.75
C PRO A 5 6.73 -3.54 -8.14
N LEU A 6 5.99 -2.52 -8.60
CA LEU A 6 4.61 -2.27 -8.15
C LEU A 6 3.67 -3.45 -8.40
N THR A 7 3.97 -4.28 -9.40
CA THR A 7 3.24 -5.53 -9.69
C THR A 7 3.31 -6.55 -8.56
N GLN A 8 4.30 -6.45 -7.65
CA GLN A 8 4.41 -7.33 -6.48
C GLN A 8 3.65 -6.80 -5.26
N LEU A 9 3.22 -5.54 -5.28
CA LEU A 9 2.53 -4.90 -4.16
C LEU A 9 1.23 -5.62 -3.74
N PRO A 10 0.35 -6.11 -4.66
CA PRO A 10 -0.81 -6.91 -4.27
C PRO A 10 -0.46 -8.12 -3.39
N ARG A 11 0.62 -8.84 -3.73
CA ARG A 11 1.07 -9.99 -2.96
C ARG A 11 1.59 -9.59 -1.57
N ALA A 12 2.32 -8.48 -1.49
CA ALA A 12 2.80 -7.94 -0.21
C ALA A 12 1.63 -7.52 0.69
N VAL A 13 0.65 -6.79 0.14
CA VAL A 13 -0.55 -6.36 0.87
C VAL A 13 -1.39 -7.55 1.34
N ARG A 14 -1.61 -8.55 0.48
CA ARG A 14 -2.33 -9.78 0.86
C ARG A 14 -1.62 -10.52 1.99
N ARG A 15 -0.28 -10.59 1.97
CA ARG A 15 0.50 -11.21 3.05
C ARG A 15 0.41 -10.43 4.36
N ALA A 16 0.38 -9.10 4.30
CA ALA A 16 0.35 -8.24 5.47
C ALA A 16 -1.05 -8.13 6.10
N THR A 17 -2.11 -8.18 5.30
CA THR A 17 -3.47 -7.82 5.74
C THR A 17 -4.54 -8.88 5.45
N GLY A 18 -4.26 -9.86 4.61
CA GLY A 18 -5.27 -10.80 4.10
C GLY A 18 -6.16 -10.24 3.00
N HIS A 19 -6.14 -8.92 2.74
CA HIS A 19 -6.94 -8.29 1.70
C HIS A 19 -6.35 -8.56 0.31
N ASP A 20 -7.23 -8.92 -0.64
CA ASP A 20 -6.88 -9.01 -2.05
C ASP A 20 -7.29 -7.72 -2.78
N ILE A 21 -6.31 -7.05 -3.38
CA ILE A 21 -6.51 -5.79 -4.10
C ILE A 21 -5.85 -5.90 -5.46
N SER A 22 -6.59 -5.52 -6.49
CA SER A 22 -6.08 -5.56 -7.86
C SER A 22 -4.90 -4.62 -8.06
N TYR A 23 -3.93 -5.07 -8.87
CA TYR A 23 -2.80 -4.25 -9.30
C TYR A 23 -3.24 -2.88 -9.87
N ARG A 24 -4.33 -2.86 -10.64
CA ARG A 24 -4.89 -1.64 -11.25
C ARG A 24 -5.18 -0.56 -10.20
N ARG A 25 -5.66 -0.93 -9.01
CA ARG A 25 -5.99 0.02 -7.95
C ARG A 25 -4.73 0.67 -7.36
N PHE A 26 -3.67 -0.11 -7.15
CA PHE A 26 -2.37 0.43 -6.72
C PHE A 26 -1.72 1.28 -7.79
N TRP A 27 -1.78 0.86 -9.05
CA TRP A 27 -1.25 1.65 -10.16
C TRP A 27 -1.97 3.00 -10.27
N ASN A 28 -3.30 3.04 -10.21
CA ASN A 28 -4.04 4.30 -10.19
C ASN A 28 -3.60 5.16 -9.00
N ALA A 29 -3.52 4.59 -7.78
CA ALA A 29 -3.10 5.33 -6.60
C ALA A 29 -1.66 5.88 -6.71
N ALA A 30 -0.75 5.16 -7.35
CA ALA A 30 0.61 5.62 -7.61
C ALA A 30 0.65 6.77 -8.62
N VAL A 31 -0.11 6.66 -9.72
CA VAL A 31 -0.25 7.72 -10.73
C VAL A 31 -0.89 8.98 -10.14
N ASP A 32 -1.89 8.81 -9.27
CA ASP A 32 -2.55 9.91 -8.56
C ASP A 32 -1.67 10.52 -7.45
N GLY A 33 -0.49 9.96 -7.17
CA GLY A 33 0.40 10.40 -6.08
C GLY A 33 -0.12 10.11 -4.67
N ARG A 34 -1.10 9.20 -4.53
CA ARG A 34 -1.73 8.84 -3.24
C ARG A 34 -0.93 7.85 -2.41
N ILE A 35 -0.07 7.05 -3.05
CA ILE A 35 0.83 6.13 -2.37
C ILE A 35 2.28 6.45 -2.74
N PRO A 36 3.23 6.20 -1.84
CA PRO A 36 4.64 6.37 -2.15
C PRO A 36 5.08 5.27 -3.14
N ALA A 37 5.28 5.67 -4.39
CA ALA A 37 5.80 4.86 -5.47
C ALA A 37 6.51 5.76 -6.47
N GLU A 38 7.52 5.23 -7.14
CA GLU A 38 8.34 5.97 -8.09
C GLU A 38 8.27 5.34 -9.47
N GLN A 39 8.21 6.17 -10.51
CA GLN A 39 8.33 5.71 -11.89
C GLN A 39 9.78 5.88 -12.37
N GLY A 40 10.44 4.78 -12.70
CA GLY A 40 11.78 4.79 -13.27
C GLY A 40 11.80 5.32 -14.71
N ARG A 41 13.00 5.61 -15.23
CA ARG A 41 13.20 6.10 -16.62
C ARG A 41 12.67 5.16 -17.71
N ASN A 42 12.48 3.89 -17.39
CA ASN A 42 11.90 2.87 -18.28
C ASN A 42 10.37 2.76 -18.17
N GLY A 43 9.71 3.68 -17.46
CA GLY A 43 8.27 3.72 -17.24
C GLY A 43 7.75 2.70 -16.22
N ARG A 44 8.61 1.87 -15.62
CA ARG A 44 8.21 0.89 -14.60
C ARG A 44 8.06 1.54 -13.24
N TRP A 45 6.99 1.19 -12.55
CA TRP A 45 6.71 1.64 -11.19
C TRP A 45 7.34 0.73 -10.14
N THR A 46 7.95 1.32 -9.13
CA THR A 46 8.55 0.65 -7.98
C THR A 46 8.10 1.26 -6.66
N TRP A 47 8.19 0.50 -5.58
CA TRP A 47 7.86 0.92 -4.21
C TRP A 47 8.91 0.36 -3.24
N ASP A 48 9.14 1.05 -2.13
CA ASP A 48 10.05 0.59 -1.07
C ASP A 48 9.29 -0.24 -0.03
N SER A 49 9.84 -1.39 0.37
CA SER A 49 9.23 -2.22 1.42
C SER A 49 9.03 -1.48 2.73
N ASP A 50 9.92 -0.55 3.05
CA ASP A 50 9.87 0.22 4.29
C ASP A 50 8.65 1.17 4.32
N GLN A 51 8.06 1.46 3.15
CA GLN A 51 6.87 2.30 3.00
C GLN A 51 5.56 1.50 2.98
N LEU A 52 5.60 0.16 3.12
CA LEU A 52 4.40 -0.68 3.14
C LEU A 52 3.34 -0.18 4.14
N PRO A 53 3.68 0.21 5.39
CA PRO A 53 2.69 0.74 6.33
C PRO A 53 1.95 1.98 5.82
N ALA A 54 2.67 2.94 5.22
CA ALA A 54 2.08 4.16 4.66
C ALA A 54 1.19 3.85 3.45
N ILE A 55 1.59 2.89 2.61
CA ILE A 55 0.75 2.40 1.50
C ILE A 55 -0.55 1.79 2.04
N LEU A 56 -0.47 0.96 3.09
CA LEU A 56 -1.66 0.35 3.69
C LEU A 56 -2.60 1.41 4.27
N GLU A 57 -2.07 2.41 4.95
CA GLU A 57 -2.85 3.54 5.48
C GLU A 57 -3.55 4.33 4.37
N ALA A 58 -2.81 4.76 3.34
CA ALA A 58 -3.35 5.49 2.20
C ALA A 58 -4.40 4.68 1.41
N MET A 59 -4.31 3.35 1.46
CA MET A 59 -5.28 2.45 0.83
C MET A 59 -6.48 2.12 1.73
N GLY A 60 -6.52 2.64 2.97
CA GLY A 60 -7.57 2.35 3.94
C GLY A 60 -7.52 0.92 4.50
N LEU A 61 -6.34 0.31 4.51
CA LEU A 61 -6.09 -1.07 4.92
C LEU A 61 -5.22 -1.17 6.18
N ALA A 62 -4.74 -0.03 6.70
CA ALA A 62 -4.17 0.00 8.03
C ALA A 62 -5.25 -0.55 8.97
N SER A 63 -4.95 -1.71 9.56
CA SER A 63 -5.83 -2.42 10.50
C SER A 63 -6.54 -1.38 11.34
N ALA A 64 -7.88 -1.33 11.24
CA ALA A 64 -8.68 -0.59 12.17
C ALA A 64 -8.26 -1.09 13.56
N LYS A 65 -7.44 -0.31 14.27
CA LYS A 65 -7.30 -0.50 15.71
C LYS A 65 -8.75 -0.49 16.23
N PRO A 66 -9.17 -1.48 17.05
CA PRO A 66 -10.55 -1.56 17.51
C PRO A 66 -10.94 -0.19 18.04
N SER A 67 -12.08 0.28 17.55
CA SER A 67 -12.72 1.54 17.91
C SER A 67 -12.40 1.95 19.34
N ALA A 68 -11.84 3.15 19.52
CA ALA A 68 -11.73 3.82 20.81
C ALA A 68 -13.11 4.26 21.38
N ALA A 69 -14.23 3.72 20.88
CA ALA A 69 -15.57 3.99 21.38
C ALA A 69 -16.06 2.99 22.46
N VAL A 70 -15.20 2.10 22.97
CA VAL A 70 -15.52 1.25 24.14
C VAL A 70 -14.41 1.33 25.19
N MET A 71 -14.04 2.55 25.60
CA MET A 71 -13.39 2.84 26.88
C MET A 71 -13.67 4.30 27.28
N ALA A 72 -14.94 4.69 27.25
CA ALA A 72 -15.44 5.75 28.12
C ALA A 72 -16.37 5.05 29.10
N ALA A 73 -15.88 4.95 30.33
CA ALA A 73 -16.59 4.52 31.52
C ALA A 73 -17.73 5.49 31.87
#